data_AF-A0A925G318-F1
#
_entry.id   AF-A0A925G318-F1
#
_cell.length_a   1.000
_cell.length_b   1.000
_cell.length_c   1.000
_cell.angle_alpha   90.00
_cell.angle_beta   90.00
_cell.angle_gamma   90.00
#
_symmetry.space_group_name_H-M   'P 1'
#
loop_
_entity.id
_entity.type
_entity.pdbx_description
1 polymer ?
#
loop_
_entity_poly.entity_id
_entity_poly.type
_entity_poly.pdbx_seq_one_letter_code
_entity_poly.pdbx_strand_id
1 'polypeptide(L)'
;MTSYFNSTSRANKQRKAVMPGFFNLFSRAMAVALVLATATTAAFAVGNLDRTFGTNGKAVTPIGPGADRGYAMALQPDGKIVVAGASTDANGSFDTALTRYNTDGTLDQTFGTGGKVIVNLSSAGEVANAVALQSDGKILVAGYATVAGDSNFIVTRFNSNGSVDTSFGTNGSANTPVGAAGVSDTANAIEIQTINSEERIVVVGST
;
A
#
# COMPACT_ATOMS: atom_id res chain seq x y z
N MET A 1 -29.43 -52.68 48.27
CA MET A 1 -30.01 -54.03 48.20
C MET A 1 -31.44 -53.86 47.69
N THR A 2 -31.76 -54.47 46.53
CA THR A 2 -33.11 -54.89 46.06
C THR A 2 -34.19 -53.81 45.84
N SER A 3 -35.03 -53.74 44.80
CA SER A 3 -35.15 -54.31 43.44
C SER A 3 -36.51 -53.84 42.86
N TYR A 4 -36.54 -53.48 41.55
CA TYR A 4 -37.54 -53.83 40.51
C TYR A 4 -39.07 -53.48 40.52
N PHE A 5 -39.56 -53.30 39.26
CA PHE A 5 -40.93 -53.29 38.66
C PHE A 5 -41.80 -52.03 38.84
N ASN A 6 -42.14 -51.22 37.82
CA ASN A 6 -42.91 -51.40 36.55
C ASN A 6 -44.41 -51.69 36.75
N SER A 7 -45.29 -50.75 36.37
CA SER A 7 -46.34 -50.97 35.35
C SER A 7 -47.39 -49.84 35.28
N THR A 8 -47.95 -49.74 34.09
CA THR A 8 -48.92 -48.81 33.49
C THR A 8 -50.36 -48.87 34.04
N SER A 9 -51.13 -47.78 33.91
CA SER A 9 -52.61 -47.82 33.77
C SER A 9 -53.15 -46.46 33.24
N ARG A 10 -53.36 -46.29 31.92
CA ARG A 10 -54.63 -46.44 31.16
C ARG A 10 -55.87 -45.79 31.80
N ALA A 11 -56.34 -44.70 31.20
CA ALA A 11 -57.75 -44.29 31.24
C ALA A 11 -58.40 -44.48 29.86
N ASN A 12 -59.39 -45.37 29.86
CA ASN A 12 -60.40 -45.62 28.83
C ASN A 12 -61.17 -44.33 28.49
N LYS A 13 -61.55 -44.10 27.22
CA LYS A 13 -62.86 -44.55 26.69
C LYS A 13 -63.08 -44.03 25.25
N GLN A 14 -63.23 -44.99 24.35
CA GLN A 14 -63.59 -44.89 22.95
C GLN A 14 -64.97 -44.25 22.72
N ARG A 15 -65.10 -43.39 21.69
CA ARG A 15 -66.36 -43.27 20.91
C ARG A 15 -66.09 -43.02 19.42
N LYS A 16 -66.43 -44.06 18.66
CA LYS A 16 -67.03 -44.12 17.31
C LYS A 16 -66.21 -43.68 16.08
N ALA A 17 -65.97 -44.68 15.24
CA ALA A 17 -65.45 -44.66 13.87
C ALA A 17 -66.47 -44.11 12.85
N VAL A 18 -65.97 -43.51 11.75
CA VAL A 18 -66.31 -43.85 10.34
C VAL A 18 -65.14 -43.45 9.40
N MET A 19 -64.56 -44.48 8.76
CA MET A 19 -63.84 -44.70 7.49
C MET A 19 -63.20 -43.60 6.57
N PRO A 20 -62.24 -43.99 5.70
CA PRO A 20 -61.15 -43.14 5.16
C PRO A 20 -61.39 -42.63 3.73
N GLY A 21 -60.64 -41.60 3.31
CA GLY A 21 -60.57 -41.22 1.90
C GLY A 21 -59.86 -39.88 1.62
N PHE A 22 -58.73 -39.99 0.92
CA PHE A 22 -57.89 -38.99 0.24
C PHE A 22 -58.60 -37.70 -0.27
N PHE A 23 -57.96 -36.53 -0.15
CA PHE A 23 -57.40 -35.70 -1.24
C PHE A 23 -56.80 -34.37 -0.73
N ASN A 24 -55.98 -33.75 -1.58
CA ASN A 24 -54.81 -32.92 -1.29
C ASN A 24 -55.03 -31.39 -1.29
N LEU A 25 -54.11 -30.70 -0.60
CA LEU A 25 -53.40 -29.44 -0.93
C LEU A 25 -53.99 -28.01 -0.73
N PHE A 26 -53.02 -27.13 -0.38
CA PHE A 26 -52.96 -25.65 -0.32
C PHE A 26 -53.57 -24.98 0.92
N SER A 27 -53.00 -23.95 1.57
CA SER A 27 -51.71 -23.24 1.49
C SER A 27 -51.80 -22.11 2.52
N ARG A 28 -50.85 -22.01 3.47
CA ARG A 28 -50.46 -20.75 4.13
C ARG A 28 -49.00 -20.81 4.55
N ALA A 29 -48.10 -20.60 3.59
CA ALA A 29 -46.70 -20.30 3.87
C ALA A 29 -46.54 -18.78 4.03
N MET A 30 -45.97 -18.37 5.16
CA MET A 30 -45.55 -17.01 5.44
C MET A 30 -44.24 -16.77 4.67
N ALA A 31 -44.25 -15.91 3.67
CA ALA A 31 -43.06 -15.58 2.90
C ALA A 31 -42.15 -14.66 3.73
N VAL A 32 -41.01 -15.19 4.19
CA VAL A 32 -39.87 -14.36 4.58
C VAL A 32 -39.13 -14.04 3.29
N ALA A 33 -39.20 -12.78 2.84
CA ALA A 33 -38.38 -12.31 1.74
C ALA A 33 -36.92 -12.22 2.22
N LEU A 34 -36.16 -13.27 1.97
CA LEU A 34 -34.70 -13.21 2.07
C LEU A 34 -34.21 -12.34 0.92
N VAL A 35 -33.87 -11.08 1.21
CA VAL A 35 -33.10 -10.25 0.27
C VAL A 35 -31.69 -10.86 0.24
N LEU A 36 -31.44 -11.79 -0.69
CA LEU A 36 -30.08 -12.04 -1.13
C LEU A 36 -29.62 -10.75 -1.83
N ALA A 37 -28.98 -9.87 -1.08
CA ALA A 37 -28.06 -8.94 -1.70
C ALA A 37 -27.02 -9.81 -2.39
N THR A 38 -27.09 -9.91 -3.72
CA THR A 38 -25.96 -10.38 -4.50
C THR A 38 -24.85 -9.38 -4.24
N ALA A 39 -24.00 -9.64 -3.25
CA ALA A 39 -22.67 -9.09 -3.26
C ALA A 39 -22.08 -9.65 -4.55
N THR A 40 -22.11 -8.85 -5.62
CA THR A 40 -21.24 -9.08 -6.76
C THR A 40 -19.84 -9.03 -6.18
N THR A 41 -19.31 -10.19 -5.83
CA THR A 41 -17.89 -10.42 -5.90
C THR A 41 -17.56 -10.17 -7.37
N ALA A 42 -17.24 -8.92 -7.70
CA ALA A 42 -16.50 -8.62 -8.91
C ALA A 42 -15.17 -9.33 -8.69
N ALA A 43 -15.17 -10.61 -9.01
CA ALA A 43 -14.08 -11.52 -8.74
C ALA A 43 -12.83 -10.92 -9.39
N PHE A 44 -11.75 -10.91 -8.63
CA PHE A 44 -10.40 -10.70 -9.11
C PHE A 44 -10.11 -11.73 -10.22
N ALA A 45 -10.58 -11.47 -11.44
CA ALA A 45 -10.17 -12.26 -12.59
C ALA A 45 -8.70 -11.92 -12.83
N VAL A 46 -7.86 -12.95 -12.90
CA VAL A 46 -6.42 -12.81 -13.15
C VAL A 46 -6.21 -11.92 -14.39
N GLY A 47 -5.37 -10.91 -14.25
CA GLY A 47 -5.06 -9.96 -15.33
C GLY A 47 -5.95 -8.70 -15.39
N ASN A 48 -6.98 -8.58 -14.55
CA ASN A 48 -7.73 -7.32 -14.41
C ASN A 48 -7.14 -6.43 -13.31
N LEU A 49 -7.25 -5.12 -13.50
CA LEU A 49 -7.00 -4.15 -12.42
C LEU A 49 -7.98 -4.38 -11.26
N ASP A 50 -7.46 -4.29 -10.04
CA ASP A 50 -8.27 -4.23 -8.83
C ASP A 50 -9.04 -2.91 -8.81
N ARG A 51 -10.35 -2.97 -9.10
CA ARG A 51 -11.17 -1.76 -9.19
C ARG A 51 -11.44 -1.09 -7.83
N THR A 52 -11.10 -1.74 -6.72
CA THR A 52 -11.20 -1.15 -5.39
C THR A 52 -10.04 -0.22 -5.07
N PHE A 53 -8.96 -0.26 -5.86
CA PHE A 53 -7.81 0.63 -5.70
C PHE A 53 -8.02 1.96 -6.44
N GLY A 54 -8.07 3.06 -5.70
CA GLY A 54 -8.25 4.41 -6.22
C GLY A 54 -9.51 4.54 -7.08
N THR A 55 -9.36 5.11 -8.28
CA THR A 55 -10.45 5.21 -9.26
C THR A 55 -10.24 4.22 -10.40
N ASN A 56 -11.10 3.18 -10.44
CA ASN A 56 -11.05 2.12 -11.45
C ASN A 56 -9.69 1.39 -11.51
N GLY A 57 -9.08 1.15 -10.35
CA GLY A 57 -7.79 0.46 -10.23
C GLY A 57 -6.56 1.32 -10.49
N LYS A 58 -6.71 2.65 -10.33
CA LYS A 58 -5.65 3.63 -10.57
C LYS A 58 -5.69 4.74 -9.53
N ALA A 59 -4.53 5.11 -9.02
CA ALA A 59 -4.35 6.34 -8.27
C ALA A 59 -3.62 7.35 -9.17
N VAL A 60 -4.13 8.58 -9.25
CA VAL A 60 -3.53 9.66 -10.04
C VAL A 60 -3.45 10.90 -9.17
N THR A 61 -2.23 11.39 -8.95
CA THR A 61 -1.96 12.55 -8.10
C THR A 61 -1.08 13.54 -8.86
N PRO A 62 -1.61 14.74 -9.20
CA PRO A 62 -0.77 15.86 -9.60
C PRO A 62 0.10 16.29 -8.41
N ILE A 63 1.41 16.42 -8.65
CA ILE A 63 2.39 16.79 -7.63
C ILE A 63 2.80 18.25 -7.81
N GLY A 64 3.46 18.57 -8.93
CA GLY A 64 3.94 19.91 -9.23
C GLY A 64 3.22 20.58 -10.41
N PRO A 65 3.73 21.76 -10.85
CA PRO A 65 3.19 22.47 -12.00
C PRO A 65 3.58 21.86 -13.35
N GLY A 66 4.61 21.01 -13.39
CA GLY A 66 5.13 20.39 -14.60
C GLY A 66 4.87 18.89 -14.69
N ALA A 67 5.78 18.16 -15.36
CA ALA A 67 5.66 16.72 -15.51
C ALA A 67 6.09 15.98 -14.23
N ASP A 68 5.25 15.04 -13.79
CA ASP A 68 5.49 14.16 -12.65
C ASP A 68 5.91 12.77 -13.14
N ARG A 69 6.92 12.18 -12.49
CA ARG A 69 7.44 10.85 -12.82
C ARG A 69 7.62 10.03 -11.55
N GLY A 70 6.99 8.85 -11.49
CA GLY A 70 7.26 7.84 -10.47
C GLY A 70 8.21 6.80 -11.03
N TYR A 71 9.38 6.63 -10.39
CA TYR A 71 10.41 5.69 -10.84
C TYR A 71 10.48 4.43 -9.99
N ALA A 72 10.17 4.54 -8.70
CA ALA A 72 10.20 3.40 -7.79
C ALA A 72 9.08 3.47 -6.76
N MET A 73 8.76 2.32 -6.17
CA MET A 73 7.77 2.20 -5.10
C MET A 73 8.20 1.19 -4.05
N ALA A 74 7.74 1.40 -2.81
CA ALA A 74 7.92 0.46 -1.71
C ALA A 74 6.64 0.32 -0.89
N LEU A 75 6.42 -0.89 -0.36
CA LEU A 75 5.31 -1.21 0.54
C LEU A 75 5.76 -1.09 1.99
N GLN A 76 5.09 -0.24 2.75
CA GLN A 76 5.29 -0.11 4.19
C GLN A 76 4.65 -1.30 4.93
N PRO A 77 5.14 -1.65 6.14
CA PRO A 77 4.56 -2.76 6.92
C PRO A 77 3.07 -2.62 7.25
N ASP A 78 2.54 -1.38 7.27
CA ASP A 78 1.12 -1.08 7.47
C ASP A 78 0.30 -1.18 6.18
N GLY A 79 0.92 -1.58 5.07
CA GLY A 79 0.31 -1.72 3.75
C GLY A 79 0.25 -0.43 2.94
N LYS A 80 0.71 0.70 3.48
CA LYS A 80 0.80 1.94 2.70
C LYS A 80 1.88 1.84 1.62
N ILE A 81 1.71 2.62 0.58
CA ILE A 81 2.55 2.57 -0.61
C ILE A 81 3.27 3.91 -0.73
N VAL A 82 4.60 3.91 -0.69
CA VAL A 82 5.41 5.08 -1.01
C VAL A 82 5.85 4.98 -2.47
N VAL A 83 5.66 6.05 -3.24
CA VAL A 83 6.16 6.19 -4.61
C VAL A 83 7.17 7.32 -4.61
N ALA A 84 8.36 7.06 -5.16
CA ALA A 84 9.44 8.04 -5.28
C ALA A 84 9.75 8.31 -6.76
N GLY A 85 10.17 9.54 -7.03
CA GLY A 85 10.57 9.96 -8.36
C GLY A 85 10.92 11.44 -8.43
N ALA A 86 10.42 12.12 -9.45
CA ALA A 86 10.68 13.54 -9.65
C ALA A 86 9.42 14.29 -10.12
N SER A 87 9.35 15.57 -9.75
CA SER A 87 8.38 16.53 -10.25
C SER A 87 9.14 17.65 -10.95
N THR A 88 8.60 18.16 -12.05
CA THR A 88 9.19 19.32 -12.74
C THR A 88 8.66 20.62 -12.14
N ASP A 89 9.55 21.53 -11.76
CA ASP A 89 9.21 22.85 -11.25
C ASP A 89 8.78 23.81 -12.39
N ALA A 90 8.45 25.05 -12.04
CA ALA A 90 8.04 26.06 -13.02
C ALA A 90 9.16 26.51 -13.98
N ASN A 91 10.42 26.25 -13.63
CA ASN A 91 11.61 26.61 -14.41
C ASN A 91 12.11 25.45 -15.29
N GLY A 92 11.48 24.26 -15.20
CA GLY A 92 11.89 23.07 -15.93
C GLY A 92 12.94 22.21 -15.22
N SER A 93 13.27 22.51 -13.97
CA SER A 93 14.17 21.71 -13.13
C SER A 93 13.41 20.54 -12.51
N PHE A 94 14.10 19.43 -12.28
CA PHE A 94 13.54 18.29 -11.54
C PHE A 94 13.78 18.48 -10.04
N ASP A 95 12.73 18.37 -9.24
CA ASP A 95 12.81 18.24 -7.79
C ASP A 95 12.44 16.80 -7.40
N THR A 96 13.10 16.28 -6.36
CA THR A 96 12.77 14.94 -5.84
C THR A 96 11.37 14.98 -5.25
N ALA A 97 10.54 14.02 -5.67
CA ALA A 97 9.15 13.95 -5.26
C ALA A 97 8.78 12.58 -4.69
N LEU A 98 7.99 12.60 -3.61
CA LEU A 98 7.41 11.39 -3.03
C LEU A 98 5.91 11.59 -2.86
N THR A 99 5.15 10.52 -3.06
CA THR A 99 3.75 10.41 -2.66
C THR A 99 3.54 9.18 -1.80
N ARG A 100 2.57 9.25 -0.89
CA ARG A 100 2.14 8.07 -0.15
C ARG A 100 0.65 7.81 -0.33
N TYR A 101 0.31 6.57 -0.63
CA TYR A 101 -1.06 6.09 -0.76
C TYR A 101 -1.40 5.11 0.36
N ASN A 102 -2.67 5.10 0.77
CA ASN A 102 -3.26 4.06 1.59
C ASN A 102 -3.43 2.77 0.78
N THR A 103 -3.78 1.68 1.47
CA THR A 103 -4.00 0.36 0.85
C THR A 103 -5.09 0.35 -0.20
N ASP A 104 -6.06 1.27 -0.10
CA ASP A 104 -7.15 1.45 -1.06
C ASP A 104 -6.79 2.41 -2.22
N GLY A 105 -5.53 2.85 -2.33
CA GLY A 105 -5.07 3.77 -3.37
C GLY A 105 -5.49 5.23 -3.19
N THR A 106 -6.16 5.58 -2.09
CA THR A 106 -6.37 6.99 -1.71
C THR A 106 -5.06 7.60 -1.21
N LEU A 107 -4.89 8.91 -1.42
CA LEU A 107 -3.68 9.61 -0.99
C LEU A 107 -3.65 9.79 0.54
N ASP A 108 -2.56 9.39 1.20
CA ASP A 108 -2.41 9.52 2.65
C ASP A 108 -2.10 10.97 3.03
N GLN A 109 -3.12 11.70 3.47
CA GLN A 109 -3.02 13.12 3.84
C GLN A 109 -2.07 13.41 5.01
N THR A 110 -1.63 12.39 5.76
CA THR A 110 -0.69 12.54 6.89
C THR A 110 0.78 12.52 6.47
N PHE A 111 1.07 12.25 5.19
CA PHE A 111 2.43 12.23 4.65
C PHE A 111 2.79 13.58 4.00
N GLY A 112 3.88 14.19 4.44
CA GLY A 112 4.33 15.49 3.94
C GLY A 112 3.22 16.54 3.99
N THR A 113 2.99 17.24 2.87
CA THR A 113 1.89 18.17 2.69
C THR A 113 0.82 17.55 1.80
N GLY A 114 -0.31 17.16 2.40
CA GLY A 114 -1.44 16.60 1.66
C GLY A 114 -1.10 15.32 0.89
N GLY A 115 -0.23 14.47 1.47
CA GLY A 115 0.23 13.21 0.89
C GLY A 115 1.40 13.29 -0.09
N LYS A 116 2.01 14.48 -0.19
CA LYS A 116 3.08 14.78 -1.12
C LYS A 116 4.29 15.34 -0.40
N VAL A 117 5.46 15.05 -0.94
CA VAL A 117 6.73 15.66 -0.58
C VAL A 117 7.39 16.09 -1.88
N ILE A 118 7.83 17.34 -1.93
CA ILE A 118 8.71 17.88 -2.98
C ILE A 118 9.87 18.51 -2.24
N VAL A 119 11.09 18.06 -2.52
CA VAL A 119 12.30 18.61 -1.90
C VAL A 119 13.28 19.02 -2.97
N ASN A 120 13.71 20.26 -2.86
CA ASN A 120 14.85 20.77 -3.60
C ASN A 120 16.15 20.43 -2.85
N LEU A 121 16.94 19.50 -3.39
CA LEU A 121 18.19 19.02 -2.81
C LEU A 121 19.43 19.62 -3.49
N SER A 122 19.27 20.24 -4.66
CA SER A 122 20.39 20.79 -5.44
C SER A 122 20.00 22.03 -6.25
N SER A 123 21.00 22.74 -6.75
CA SER A 123 20.78 23.97 -7.51
C SER A 123 20.38 23.75 -8.97
N ALA A 124 20.45 22.52 -9.49
CA ALA A 124 20.23 22.23 -10.91
C ALA A 124 19.35 21.00 -11.18
N GLY A 125 18.88 20.32 -10.13
CA GLY A 125 17.82 19.32 -10.18
C GLY A 125 18.26 17.94 -9.76
N GLU A 126 17.29 17.17 -9.26
CA GLU A 126 17.49 15.87 -8.65
C GLU A 126 16.35 14.91 -8.96
N VAL A 127 16.70 13.63 -8.96
CA VAL A 127 15.75 12.56 -9.25
C VAL A 127 15.97 11.43 -8.25
N ALA A 128 14.88 10.90 -7.69
CA ALA A 128 14.89 9.63 -6.97
C ALA A 128 14.61 8.48 -7.94
N ASN A 129 15.62 7.67 -8.24
CA ASN A 129 15.47 6.50 -9.10
C ASN A 129 14.98 5.27 -8.34
N ALA A 130 15.27 5.18 -7.04
CA ALA A 130 14.99 4.02 -6.22
C ALA A 130 14.54 4.41 -4.80
N VAL A 131 13.79 3.52 -4.15
CA VAL A 131 13.30 3.70 -2.78
C VAL A 131 13.40 2.40 -1.99
N ALA A 132 13.81 2.50 -0.73
CA ALA A 132 13.83 1.39 0.22
C ALA A 132 13.30 1.86 1.59
N LEU A 133 12.86 0.91 2.41
CA LEU A 133 12.34 1.18 3.75
C LEU A 133 13.25 0.57 4.80
N GLN A 134 13.53 1.35 5.83
CA GLN A 134 14.16 0.87 7.05
C GLN A 134 13.11 0.28 8.00
N SER A 135 13.53 -0.62 8.88
CA SER A 135 12.66 -1.28 9.87
C SER A 135 12.03 -0.32 10.88
N ASP A 136 12.63 0.84 11.11
CA ASP A 136 12.09 1.92 11.94
C ASP A 136 11.06 2.81 11.20
N GLY A 137 10.72 2.45 9.96
CA GLY A 137 9.76 3.15 9.12
C GLY A 137 10.33 4.37 8.39
N LYS A 138 11.62 4.68 8.54
CA LYS A 138 12.27 5.69 7.69
C LYS A 138 12.35 5.21 6.25
N ILE A 139 12.38 6.18 5.35
CA ILE A 139 12.34 5.98 3.90
C ILE A 139 13.66 6.48 3.35
N LEU A 140 14.35 5.64 2.58
CA LEU A 140 15.55 6.04 1.85
C LEU A 140 15.19 6.13 0.37
N VAL A 141 15.58 7.23 -0.26
CA VAL A 141 15.56 7.34 -1.72
C VAL A 141 16.99 7.47 -2.23
N ALA A 142 17.25 6.88 -3.38
CA ALA A 142 18.53 6.98 -4.04
C ALA A 142 18.33 7.43 -5.49
N GLY A 143 19.23 8.29 -5.96
CA GLY A 143 19.28 8.69 -7.36
C GLY A 143 20.46 9.61 -7.61
N TYR A 144 20.20 10.79 -8.16
CA TYR A 144 21.24 11.78 -8.40
C TYR A 144 20.76 13.21 -8.11
N ALA A 145 21.72 14.06 -7.79
CA ALA A 145 21.56 15.50 -7.63
C ALA A 145 22.59 16.23 -8.49
N THR A 146 22.15 17.23 -9.26
CA THR A 146 23.02 17.96 -10.17
C THR A 146 23.71 19.11 -9.43
N VAL A 147 25.03 19.05 -9.33
CA VAL A 147 25.85 20.08 -8.66
C VAL A 147 26.97 20.51 -9.60
N ALA A 148 27.05 21.82 -9.85
CA ALA A 148 28.04 22.41 -10.75
C ALA A 148 28.11 21.80 -12.18
N GLY A 149 26.99 21.23 -12.66
CA GLY A 149 26.88 20.64 -13.99
C GLY A 149 27.03 19.12 -14.03
N ASP A 150 27.47 18.50 -12.94
CA ASP A 150 27.64 17.05 -12.82
C ASP A 150 26.51 16.44 -11.97
N SER A 151 25.98 15.30 -12.42
CA SER A 151 25.09 14.49 -11.60
C SER A 151 25.91 13.78 -10.54
N ASN A 152 25.52 13.92 -9.27
CA ASN A 152 26.17 13.25 -8.17
C ASN A 152 25.23 12.24 -7.54
N PHE A 153 25.73 11.03 -7.36
CA PHE A 153 25.07 9.96 -6.62
C PHE A 153 24.69 10.46 -5.22
N ILE A 154 23.41 10.32 -4.91
CA ILE A 154 22.87 10.79 -3.63
C ILE A 154 21.87 9.80 -3.05
N VAL A 155 21.95 9.65 -1.73
CA VAL A 155 20.95 8.96 -0.92
C VAL A 155 20.38 9.97 0.07
N THR A 156 19.06 10.13 0.08
CA THR A 156 18.36 11.03 1.00
C THR A 156 17.44 10.22 1.89
N ARG A 157 17.44 10.53 3.18
CA ARG A 157 16.57 9.86 4.16
C ARG A 157 15.42 10.76 4.59
N PHE A 158 14.25 10.19 4.64
CA PHE A 158 13.03 10.80 5.15
C PHE A 158 12.55 10.02 6.38
N ASN A 159 11.96 10.75 7.32
CA ASN A 159 11.16 10.17 8.38
C ASN A 159 9.89 9.52 7.81
N SER A 160 9.26 8.66 8.59
CA SER A 160 8.03 7.94 8.20
C SER A 160 6.86 8.87 7.84
N ASN A 161 6.89 10.13 8.25
CA ASN A 161 5.90 11.15 7.89
C ASN A 161 6.26 11.95 6.63
N GLY A 162 7.38 11.64 5.95
CA GLY A 162 7.82 12.32 4.74
C GLY A 162 8.65 13.59 4.96
N SER A 163 8.91 13.99 6.21
CA SER A 163 9.90 15.04 6.48
C SER A 163 11.33 14.52 6.26
N VAL A 164 12.24 15.37 5.79
CA VAL A 164 13.66 15.00 5.65
C VAL A 164 14.25 14.72 7.04
N ASP A 165 14.93 13.58 7.18
CA ASP A 165 15.67 13.25 8.40
C ASP A 165 17.04 13.91 8.37
N THR A 166 17.14 15.12 8.91
CA THR A 166 18.37 15.92 8.90
C THR A 166 19.53 15.31 9.70
N SER A 167 19.29 14.26 10.48
CA SER A 167 20.35 13.51 11.18
C SER A 167 21.11 12.54 10.28
N PHE A 168 20.62 12.28 9.06
CA PHE A 168 21.30 11.42 8.08
C PHE A 168 22.32 12.20 7.26
N GLY A 169 23.59 11.80 7.33
CA GLY A 169 24.65 12.43 6.53
C GLY A 169 24.74 13.94 6.77
N THR A 170 24.76 14.72 5.68
CA THR A 170 24.72 16.18 5.72
C THR A 170 23.35 16.67 5.28
N ASN A 171 22.61 17.33 6.17
CA ASN A 171 21.27 17.86 5.91
C ASN A 171 20.27 16.81 5.38
N GLY A 172 20.39 15.57 5.83
CA GLY A 172 19.51 14.47 5.45
C GLY A 172 19.93 13.71 4.20
N SER A 173 21.08 14.03 3.61
CA SER A 173 21.61 13.33 2.45
C SER A 173 23.06 12.88 2.65
N ALA A 174 23.37 11.71 2.09
CA ALA A 174 24.72 11.24 1.86
C ALA A 174 25.02 11.39 0.37
N ASN A 175 25.98 12.25 0.04
CA ASN A 175 26.53 12.37 -1.30
C ASN A 175 27.78 11.48 -1.37
N THR A 176 27.89 10.61 -2.37
CA THR A 176 28.98 9.63 -2.41
C THR A 176 29.45 9.46 -3.84
N PRO A 177 30.57 10.08 -4.24
CA PRO A 177 31.16 9.83 -5.54
C PRO A 177 31.51 8.34 -5.68
N VAL A 178 30.87 7.67 -6.63
CA VAL A 178 31.09 6.29 -7.04
C VAL A 178 31.89 6.32 -8.35
N GLY A 179 33.03 7.02 -8.39
CA GLY A 179 33.78 7.20 -9.63
C GLY A 179 34.99 8.12 -9.48
N ALA A 180 35.64 8.43 -10.60
CA ALA A 180 36.68 9.46 -10.63
C ALA A 180 36.05 10.86 -10.43
N ALA A 181 36.80 11.78 -9.84
CA ALA A 181 36.33 13.15 -9.62
C ALA A 181 35.99 13.84 -10.96
N GLY A 182 34.84 14.52 -11.00
CA GLY A 182 34.35 15.21 -12.20
C GLY A 182 33.70 14.30 -13.24
N VAL A 183 33.32 13.08 -12.85
CA VAL A 183 32.48 12.20 -13.64
C VAL A 183 31.11 12.16 -12.99
N SER A 184 30.06 12.33 -13.80
CA SER A 184 28.69 12.18 -13.32
C SER A 184 28.44 10.77 -12.85
N ASP A 185 27.77 10.61 -11.72
CA ASP A 185 27.37 9.32 -11.20
C ASP A 185 25.93 9.33 -10.68
N THR A 186 25.32 8.16 -10.68
CA THR A 186 23.88 7.99 -10.47
C THR A 186 23.61 6.74 -9.66
N ALA A 187 22.75 6.83 -8.65
CA ALA A 187 22.22 5.64 -8.00
C ALA A 187 21.03 5.10 -8.80
N ASN A 188 20.99 3.79 -9.01
CA ASN A 188 19.96 3.12 -9.81
C ASN A 188 19.08 2.19 -8.98
N ALA A 189 19.62 1.59 -7.92
CA ALA A 189 18.87 0.74 -7.00
C ALA A 189 19.41 0.86 -5.57
N ILE A 190 18.52 0.72 -4.59
CA ILE A 190 18.81 0.75 -3.16
C ILE A 190 18.06 -0.38 -2.49
N GLU A 191 18.72 -1.06 -1.56
CA GLU A 191 18.14 -2.12 -0.73
C GLU A 191 18.66 -2.02 0.71
N ILE A 192 17.84 -2.48 1.66
CA ILE A 192 18.26 -2.64 3.04
C ILE A 192 18.65 -4.09 3.29
N GLN A 193 19.91 -4.29 3.68
CA GLN A 193 20.41 -5.60 4.10
C GLN A 193 20.54 -5.63 5.62
N THR A 194 19.87 -6.57 6.27
CA THR A 194 20.03 -6.80 7.71
C THR A 194 21.03 -7.91 7.98
N ILE A 195 22.10 -7.61 8.74
CA ILE A 195 23.12 -8.58 9.16
C ILE A 195 23.31 -8.45 10.66
N ASN A 196 23.16 -9.54 11.41
CA ASN A 196 23.31 -9.56 12.88
C ASN A 196 22.45 -8.50 13.61
N SER A 197 21.24 -8.22 13.09
CA SER A 197 20.32 -7.17 13.57
C SER A 197 20.74 -5.73 13.29
N GLU A 198 21.80 -5.52 12.50
CA GLU A 198 22.19 -4.19 12.02
C GLU A 198 21.72 -4.02 10.57
N GLU A 199 21.16 -2.85 10.26
CA GLU A 199 20.81 -2.48 8.89
C GLU A 199 22.00 -1.88 8.16
N ARG A 200 22.21 -2.32 6.92
CA ARG A 200 23.14 -1.74 5.97
C ARG A 200 22.37 -1.25 4.76
N ILE A 201 22.70 -0.04 4.34
CA ILE A 201 22.18 0.53 3.10
C ILE A 201 23.09 0.04 1.97
N VAL A 202 22.53 -0.77 1.07
CA VAL A 202 23.23 -1.26 -0.12
C VAL A 202 22.70 -0.48 -1.31
N VAL A 203 23.58 0.17 -2.05
CA VAL A 203 23.19 0.99 -3.20
C VAL A 203 24.12 0.69 -4.36
N VAL A 204 23.56 0.59 -5.55
CA VAL A 204 24.31 0.37 -6.79
C VAL A 204 23.99 1.47 -7.80
N GLY A 205 24.97 1.77 -8.65
CA GLY A 205 24.91 2.91 -9.54
C GLY A 205 25.79 2.77 -10.76
N SER A 206 25.91 3.86 -11.52
CA SER A 206 26.74 3.97 -12.72
C SER A 206 27.42 5.33 -12.80
N THR A 207 28.57 5.36 -13.47
CA THR A 207 29.35 6.54 -13.88
C THR A 207 29.34 6.72 -15.39
#